data_AF-A0A2T0GT82-F1
#
_entry.id   AF-A0A2T0GT82-F1
#
_cell.length_a   1.000
_cell.length_b   1.000
_cell.length_c   1.000
_cell.angle_alpha   90.00
_cell.angle_beta   90.00
_cell.angle_gamma   90.00
#
_symmetry.space_group_name_H-M   'P 1'
#
loop_
_entity.id
_entity.type
_entity.pdbx_description
1 polymer ?
#
loop_
_entity_poly.entity_id
_entity_poly.type
_entity_poly.pdbx_seq_one_letter_code
_entity_poly.pdbx_strand_id
1 'polypeptide(L)'
;MMRDFLRTASVLLVLLALVGCAPQAARREPGTRPTTTQRPENTVRAEFTRLEQRFGARLGVHALDTGSGEIVTHRADERWAFCSTMKTFTAAAVLRRNTVEDLDRRITYTRADLVPYSPVTERHVDSGMTLREVLRAALRVSDNTAQNLLLRELGGPEGLQRELRELGDTTSHVDRYEPELNEAEPGDVRDTSTPRALAANLREVVLGDALAPEKRKILRGAMRNPPLTEELVQAGMPEGWEIEDKSGAGKYATRNDIAVLYPPERDPIVLVVMTSKSDEDAEYDDALVAEAARTTLDMLE
;
A
#
# COMPACT_ATOMS: atom_id res chain seq x y z
N MET A 1 104.28 -15.04 15.75
CA MET A 1 104.94 -16.31 16.08
C MET A 1 103.88 -17.20 16.73
N MET A 2 103.71 -18.43 16.22
CA MET A 2 102.77 -19.50 16.63
C MET A 2 101.26 -19.22 16.42
N ARG A 3 100.56 -19.83 15.46
CA ARG A 3 100.20 -21.25 15.18
C ARG A 3 99.14 -21.85 16.13
N ASP A 4 98.06 -22.30 15.49
CA ASP A 4 97.48 -23.65 15.57
C ASP A 4 96.08 -23.89 16.20
N PHE A 5 95.26 -24.53 15.36
CA PHE A 5 94.31 -25.63 15.61
C PHE A 5 92.92 -25.34 16.24
N LEU A 6 91.77 -25.54 15.57
CA LEU A 6 91.08 -26.76 15.07
C LEU A 6 90.00 -27.27 16.05
N ARG A 7 88.82 -27.61 15.48
CA ARG A 7 87.75 -28.55 15.92
C ARG A 7 86.51 -27.93 16.60
N THR A 8 85.35 -27.99 15.91
CA THR A 8 84.20 -28.95 16.09
C THR A 8 83.01 -28.20 16.72
N ALA A 9 81.73 -28.38 16.39
CA ALA A 9 81.03 -29.44 15.68
C ALA A 9 79.77 -28.88 14.98
N SER A 10 79.42 -29.48 13.84
CA SER A 10 78.17 -29.26 13.13
C SER A 10 77.04 -30.03 13.82
N VAL A 11 75.94 -29.35 14.17
CA VAL A 11 74.66 -29.99 14.52
C VAL A 11 73.67 -29.71 13.40
N LEU A 12 73.32 -30.77 12.68
CA LEU A 12 72.36 -30.76 11.58
C LEU A 12 70.95 -30.85 12.18
N LEU A 13 70.17 -29.78 12.10
CA LEU A 13 68.76 -29.76 12.52
C LEU A 13 67.89 -30.23 11.34
N VAL A 14 67.27 -31.41 11.46
CA VAL A 14 66.28 -31.92 10.50
C VAL A 14 64.91 -31.34 10.89
N LEU A 15 64.37 -30.46 10.05
CA LEU A 15 62.99 -29.98 10.14
C LEU A 15 62.13 -30.74 9.11
N LEU A 16 61.27 -31.63 9.60
CA LEU A 16 60.22 -32.27 8.81
C LEU A 16 59.14 -31.23 8.45
N ALA A 17 58.95 -30.96 7.17
CA ALA A 17 57.80 -30.22 6.67
C ALA A 17 56.60 -31.17 6.53
N LEU A 18 55.60 -31.00 7.38
CA LEU A 18 54.28 -31.61 7.23
C LEU A 18 53.52 -30.88 6.11
N VAL A 19 53.31 -31.55 4.97
CA VAL A 19 52.45 -31.08 3.89
C VAL A 19 51.00 -31.33 4.29
N GLY A 20 50.32 -30.28 4.75
CA GLY A 20 48.88 -30.29 4.97
C GLY A 20 48.14 -30.03 3.65
N CYS A 21 47.38 -31.01 3.16
CA CYS A 21 46.42 -30.82 2.08
C CYS A 21 45.24 -29.99 2.58
N ALA A 22 45.18 -28.70 2.22
CA ALA A 22 43.98 -27.90 2.35
C ALA A 22 43.15 -28.02 1.06
N PRO A 23 41.82 -28.26 1.12
CA PRO A 23 40.98 -28.26 -0.07
C PRO A 23 40.90 -26.84 -0.65
N GLN A 24 41.24 -26.73 -1.93
CA GLN A 24 41.21 -25.50 -2.70
C GLN A 24 39.76 -25.05 -2.85
N ALA A 25 39.35 -24.05 -2.08
CA ALA A 25 38.07 -23.39 -2.27
C ALA A 25 38.05 -22.78 -3.68
N ALA A 26 37.20 -23.31 -4.54
CA ALA A 26 36.94 -22.75 -5.86
C ALA A 26 36.51 -21.29 -5.69
N ARG A 27 37.27 -20.35 -6.25
CA ARG A 27 36.85 -18.96 -6.42
C ARG A 27 35.56 -18.98 -7.24
N ARG A 28 34.43 -18.68 -6.60
CA ARG A 28 33.23 -18.27 -7.33
C ARG A 28 33.53 -16.93 -7.98
N GLU A 29 33.49 -16.89 -9.31
CA GLU A 29 33.44 -15.63 -10.04
C GLU A 29 32.23 -14.82 -9.55
N PRO A 30 32.33 -13.48 -9.47
CA PRO A 30 31.16 -12.66 -9.19
C PRO A 30 30.16 -12.87 -10.32
N GLY A 31 29.08 -13.60 -10.04
CA GLY A 31 27.96 -13.73 -10.96
C GLY A 31 27.44 -12.34 -11.29
N THR A 32 27.43 -12.01 -12.58
CA THR A 32 26.76 -10.83 -13.10
C THR A 32 25.33 -10.85 -12.57
N ARG A 33 24.96 -9.86 -11.74
CA ARG A 33 23.55 -9.66 -11.37
C ARG A 33 22.77 -9.50 -12.68
N PRO A 34 21.57 -10.11 -12.82
CA PRO A 34 20.73 -9.80 -13.95
C PRO A 34 20.49 -8.29 -13.95
N THR A 35 20.94 -7.63 -15.01
CA THR A 35 20.58 -6.23 -15.27
C THR A 35 19.09 -6.25 -15.57
N THR A 36 18.26 -5.88 -14.60
CA THR A 36 16.85 -5.59 -14.85
C THR A 36 16.83 -4.50 -15.93
N THR A 37 16.27 -4.80 -17.09
CA THR A 37 16.12 -3.85 -18.19
C THR A 37 15.05 -2.84 -17.78
N GLN A 38 15.40 -1.89 -16.91
CA GLN A 38 14.48 -0.85 -16.48
C GLN A 38 14.02 -0.05 -17.70
N ARG A 39 12.70 0.01 -17.92
CA ARG A 39 12.12 0.84 -18.97
C ARG A 39 12.53 2.31 -18.69
N PRO A 40 12.97 3.08 -19.72
CA PRO A 40 13.38 4.45 -19.49
C PRO A 40 12.23 5.27 -18.87
N GLU A 41 12.51 6.03 -17.81
CA GLU A 41 11.53 6.87 -17.09
C GLU A 41 10.73 7.78 -18.03
N ASN A 42 11.35 8.24 -19.12
CA ASN A 42 10.73 9.08 -20.14
C ASN A 42 9.56 8.37 -20.86
N THR A 43 9.65 7.06 -21.08
CA THR A 43 8.59 6.28 -21.73
C THR A 43 7.40 6.09 -20.79
N VAL A 44 7.67 5.78 -19.51
CA VAL A 44 6.63 5.67 -18.46
C VAL A 44 5.85 6.99 -18.33
N ARG A 45 6.57 8.10 -18.23
CA ARG A 45 5.97 9.44 -18.17
C ARG A 45 5.10 9.75 -19.40
N ALA A 46 5.53 9.34 -20.59
CA ALA A 46 4.80 9.62 -21.82
C ALA A 46 3.44 8.90 -21.89
N GLU A 47 3.37 7.63 -21.45
CA GLU A 47 2.11 6.88 -21.40
C GLU A 47 1.08 7.53 -20.47
N PHE A 48 1.48 7.81 -19.22
CA PHE A 48 0.57 8.43 -18.26
C PHE A 48 0.18 9.85 -18.65
N THR A 49 1.09 10.63 -19.25
CA THR A 49 0.75 11.97 -19.78
C THR A 49 -0.32 11.90 -20.87
N ARG A 50 -0.32 10.85 -21.71
CA ARG A 50 -1.39 10.64 -22.70
C ARG A 50 -2.74 10.33 -22.06
N LEU A 51 -2.76 9.58 -20.95
CA LEU A 51 -3.97 9.38 -20.17
C LEU A 51 -4.48 10.71 -19.59
N GLU A 52 -3.60 11.49 -18.97
CA GLU A 52 -3.95 12.81 -18.41
C GLU A 52 -4.60 13.72 -19.47
N GLN A 53 -4.01 13.78 -20.67
CA GLN A 53 -4.53 14.58 -21.78
C GLN A 53 -5.88 14.08 -22.30
N ARG A 54 -6.03 12.76 -22.47
CA ARG A 54 -7.26 12.17 -23.02
C ARG A 54 -8.45 12.32 -22.08
N PHE A 55 -8.23 12.15 -20.78
CA PHE A 55 -9.29 12.22 -19.77
C PHE A 55 -9.46 13.63 -19.17
N GLY A 56 -8.58 14.58 -19.52
CA GLY A 56 -8.59 15.94 -18.97
C GLY A 56 -8.43 15.95 -17.45
N ALA A 57 -7.58 15.07 -16.92
CA ALA A 57 -7.43 14.82 -15.48
C ALA A 57 -5.95 14.71 -15.09
N ARG A 58 -5.65 14.93 -13.81
CA ARG A 58 -4.33 14.66 -13.21
C ARG A 58 -4.32 13.21 -12.69
N LEU A 59 -3.21 12.51 -12.91
CA LEU A 59 -3.03 11.10 -12.57
C LEU A 59 -1.80 10.92 -11.67
N GLY A 60 -1.96 10.22 -10.55
CA GLY A 60 -0.90 9.76 -9.66
C GLY A 60 -0.87 8.24 -9.62
N VAL A 61 0.30 7.63 -9.82
CA VAL A 61 0.50 6.19 -9.79
C VAL A 61 1.71 5.84 -8.94
N HIS A 62 1.56 4.85 -8.08
CA HIS A 62 2.68 4.11 -7.50
C HIS A 62 2.34 2.62 -7.52
N ALA A 63 3.25 1.82 -8.08
CA ALA A 63 3.16 0.38 -8.06
C ALA A 63 4.48 -0.25 -7.60
N LEU A 64 4.37 -1.38 -6.91
CA LEU A 64 5.48 -2.20 -6.44
C LEU A 64 5.16 -3.68 -6.69
N ASP A 65 5.95 -4.34 -7.55
CA ASP A 65 6.01 -5.80 -7.57
C ASP A 65 6.82 -6.27 -6.36
N THR A 66 6.18 -7.00 -5.43
CA THR A 66 6.82 -7.36 -4.17
C THR A 66 7.85 -8.48 -4.28
N GLY A 67 7.83 -9.24 -5.38
CA GLY A 67 8.80 -10.31 -5.65
C GLY A 67 10.07 -9.79 -6.30
N SER A 68 9.94 -8.94 -7.33
CA SER A 68 11.09 -8.38 -8.06
C SER A 68 11.65 -7.10 -7.41
N GLY A 69 10.82 -6.38 -6.66
CA GLY A 69 11.12 -5.03 -6.16
C GLY A 69 11.03 -3.94 -7.23
N GLU A 70 10.52 -4.25 -8.41
CA GLU A 70 10.31 -3.27 -9.48
C GLU A 70 9.21 -2.28 -9.12
N ILE A 71 9.43 -1.01 -9.49
CA ILE A 71 8.57 0.11 -9.12
C ILE A 71 8.22 0.90 -10.37
N VAL A 72 6.91 1.16 -10.56
CA VAL A 72 6.40 2.09 -11.57
C VAL A 72 5.80 3.29 -10.86
N THR A 73 6.16 4.50 -11.27
CA THR A 73 5.64 5.73 -10.64
C THR A 73 5.32 6.80 -11.66
N HIS A 74 4.29 7.58 -11.34
CA HIS A 74 3.95 8.84 -12.00
C HIS A 74 3.37 9.80 -10.96
N ARG A 75 4.00 10.97 -10.81
CA ARG A 75 3.65 11.97 -9.78
C ARG A 75 3.58 11.42 -8.34
N ALA A 76 4.21 10.28 -8.04
CA ALA A 76 3.95 9.49 -6.83
C ALA A 76 4.14 10.22 -5.47
N ASP A 77 4.72 11.42 -5.47
CA ASP A 77 5.00 12.26 -4.31
C ASP A 77 4.17 13.58 -4.28
N GLU A 78 3.31 13.82 -5.28
CA GLU A 78 2.33 14.92 -5.24
C GLU A 78 1.17 14.58 -4.27
N ARG A 79 0.35 15.57 -3.89
CA ARG A 79 -0.77 15.36 -2.95
C ARG A 79 -2.10 15.17 -3.67
N TRP A 80 -2.90 14.25 -3.15
CA TRP A 80 -4.29 14.01 -3.54
C TRP A 80 -5.15 13.81 -2.30
N ALA A 81 -6.40 14.27 -2.36
CA ALA A 81 -7.40 13.88 -1.38
C ALA A 81 -7.57 12.36 -1.42
N PHE A 82 -7.45 11.70 -0.27
CA PHE A 82 -7.53 10.23 -0.22
C PHE A 82 -8.96 9.70 -0.36
N CYS A 83 -9.95 10.51 -0.01
CA CYS A 83 -11.36 10.14 0.09
C CYS A 83 -11.55 8.78 0.81
N SER A 84 -12.44 7.94 0.31
CA SER A 84 -12.76 6.66 0.97
C SER A 84 -11.64 5.60 0.95
N THR A 85 -10.51 5.82 0.29
CA THR A 85 -9.36 4.89 0.36
C THR A 85 -8.81 4.80 1.79
N MET A 86 -8.92 5.90 2.57
CA MET A 86 -8.48 5.96 3.96
C MET A 86 -9.25 5.04 4.91
N LYS A 87 -10.44 4.56 4.50
CA LYS A 87 -11.22 3.58 5.26
C LYS A 87 -10.43 2.27 5.49
N THR A 88 -9.54 1.90 4.56
CA THR A 88 -8.60 0.76 4.71
C THR A 88 -7.71 0.92 5.93
N PHE A 89 -7.07 2.08 6.07
CA PHE A 89 -6.14 2.34 7.18
C PHE A 89 -6.88 2.58 8.49
N THR A 90 -8.08 3.16 8.43
CA THR A 90 -8.96 3.30 9.59
C THR A 90 -9.34 1.92 10.15
N ALA A 91 -9.76 1.00 9.28
CA ALA A 91 -10.07 -0.37 9.66
C ALA A 91 -8.85 -1.11 10.22
N ALA A 92 -7.68 -0.98 9.57
CA ALA A 92 -6.43 -1.58 10.04
C ALA A 92 -6.05 -1.05 11.45
N ALA A 93 -6.13 0.25 11.68
CA ALA A 93 -5.87 0.85 12.99
C ALA A 93 -6.84 0.35 14.07
N VAL A 94 -8.14 0.26 13.77
CA VAL A 94 -9.12 -0.31 14.70
C VAL A 94 -8.79 -1.76 15.03
N LEU A 95 -8.42 -2.56 14.04
CA LEU A 95 -7.96 -3.94 14.25
C LEU A 95 -6.68 -4.01 15.09
N ARG A 96 -5.72 -3.10 14.91
CA ARG A 96 -4.49 -3.04 15.73
C ARG A 96 -4.82 -2.83 17.20
N ARG A 97 -5.75 -1.92 17.52
CA ARG A 97 -6.11 -1.55 18.91
C ARG A 97 -7.04 -2.50 19.64
N ASN A 98 -7.74 -3.38 18.93
CA ASN A 98 -8.77 -4.25 19.51
C ASN A 98 -8.36 -5.73 19.44
N THR A 99 -8.75 -6.56 20.40
CA THR A 99 -8.66 -8.02 20.22
C THR A 99 -9.67 -8.50 19.18
N VAL A 100 -9.59 -9.76 18.74
CA VAL A 100 -10.57 -10.29 17.77
C VAL A 100 -11.96 -10.38 18.40
N GLU A 101 -12.01 -10.67 19.70
CA GLU A 101 -13.21 -10.76 20.53
C GLU A 101 -13.88 -9.40 20.71
N ASP A 102 -13.09 -8.33 20.88
CA ASP A 102 -13.60 -6.96 20.98
C ASP A 102 -14.40 -6.54 19.74
N LEU A 103 -14.12 -7.14 18.57
CA LEU A 103 -14.83 -6.83 17.33
C LEU A 103 -16.30 -7.26 17.37
N ASP A 104 -16.68 -8.18 18.26
CA ASP A 104 -18.06 -8.64 18.41
C ASP A 104 -18.86 -7.77 19.40
N ARG A 105 -18.21 -6.76 20.02
CA ARG A 105 -18.88 -5.72 20.82
C ARG A 105 -19.82 -4.91 19.95
N ARG A 106 -21.04 -4.70 20.47
CA ARG A 106 -22.07 -3.87 19.83
C ARG A 106 -21.76 -2.38 20.01
N ILE A 107 -21.76 -1.66 18.90
CA ILE A 107 -21.70 -0.20 18.78
C ILE A 107 -23.12 0.30 18.53
N THR A 108 -23.59 1.20 19.39
CA THR A 108 -24.86 1.92 19.21
C THR A 108 -24.58 3.34 18.75
N TYR A 109 -25.48 3.87 17.94
CA TYR A 109 -25.43 5.21 17.37
C TYR A 109 -26.86 5.68 17.11
N THR A 110 -27.01 6.96 16.83
CA THR A 110 -28.31 7.61 16.69
C THR A 110 -28.57 8.04 15.25
N ARG A 111 -29.81 8.44 14.93
CA ARG A 111 -30.13 9.05 13.63
C ARG A 111 -29.32 10.33 13.37
N ALA A 112 -28.88 11.04 14.43
CA ALA A 112 -28.06 12.24 14.30
C ALA A 112 -26.61 11.94 13.91
N ASP A 113 -26.17 10.68 14.03
CA ASP A 113 -24.85 10.24 13.58
C ASP A 113 -24.81 9.89 12.10
N LEU A 114 -25.97 9.74 11.45
CA LEU A 114 -26.06 9.38 10.05
C LEU A 114 -25.60 10.55 9.17
N VAL A 115 -24.61 10.28 8.32
CA VAL A 115 -24.12 11.20 7.29
C VAL A 115 -24.50 10.71 5.89
N PRO A 116 -24.42 11.55 4.84
CA PRO A 116 -24.74 11.13 3.47
C PRO A 116 -23.98 9.85 3.07
N TYR A 117 -24.67 8.97 2.34
CA TYR A 117 -24.18 7.65 1.91
C TYR A 117 -23.86 6.70 3.08
N SER A 118 -24.92 6.22 3.73
CA SER A 118 -24.87 5.32 4.88
C SER A 118 -25.72 4.06 4.68
N PRO A 119 -25.52 3.31 3.56
CA PRO A 119 -26.47 2.31 3.06
C PRO A 119 -26.66 1.09 3.98
N VAL A 120 -25.73 0.85 4.92
CA VAL A 120 -25.84 -0.23 5.90
C VAL A 120 -26.26 0.35 7.24
N THR A 121 -25.52 1.34 7.74
CA THR A 121 -25.73 1.88 9.09
C THR A 121 -27.10 2.51 9.28
N GLU A 122 -27.69 3.12 8.24
CA GLU A 122 -29.06 3.67 8.31
C GLU A 122 -30.11 2.62 8.72
N ARG A 123 -29.87 1.35 8.40
CA ARG A 123 -30.78 0.22 8.66
C ARG A 123 -30.63 -0.36 10.06
N HIS A 124 -29.60 0.05 10.79
CA HIS A 124 -29.22 -0.54 12.07
C HIS A 124 -29.18 0.47 13.22
N VAL A 125 -29.73 1.68 13.06
CA VAL A 125 -29.77 2.69 14.14
C VAL A 125 -30.40 2.14 15.43
N ASP A 126 -31.56 1.47 15.32
CA ASP A 126 -32.29 1.01 16.51
C ASP A 126 -31.66 -0.24 17.16
N SER A 127 -30.89 -1.02 16.39
CA SER A 127 -30.29 -2.29 16.87
C SER A 127 -28.79 -2.17 17.18
N GLY A 128 -28.10 -1.15 16.66
CA GLY A 128 -26.65 -1.08 16.61
C GLY A 128 -26.03 -2.16 15.72
N MET A 129 -24.71 -2.09 15.57
CA MET A 129 -23.91 -3.04 14.80
C MET A 129 -22.70 -3.46 15.63
N THR A 130 -22.21 -4.69 15.47
CA THR A 130 -20.90 -5.06 16.01
C THR A 130 -19.79 -4.25 15.34
N LEU A 131 -18.68 -4.04 16.04
CA LEU A 131 -17.51 -3.34 15.46
C LEU A 131 -17.02 -4.03 14.18
N ARG A 132 -17.11 -5.36 14.12
CA ARG A 132 -16.84 -6.17 12.93
C ARG A 132 -17.76 -5.83 11.75
N GLU A 133 -19.06 -5.68 12.00
CA GLU A 133 -20.04 -5.29 10.98
C GLU A 133 -19.82 -3.86 10.50
N VAL A 134 -19.49 -2.93 11.41
CA VAL A 134 -19.14 -1.54 11.07
C VAL A 134 -17.90 -1.50 10.16
N LEU A 135 -16.83 -2.22 10.53
CA LEU A 135 -15.62 -2.35 9.71
C LEU A 135 -15.93 -2.89 8.31
N ARG A 136 -16.77 -3.93 8.23
CA ARG A 136 -17.16 -4.53 6.96
C ARG A 136 -17.98 -3.56 6.10
N ALA A 137 -18.88 -2.78 6.70
CA ALA A 137 -19.69 -1.79 5.99
C ALA A 137 -18.81 -0.67 5.40
N ALA A 138 -17.85 -0.16 6.16
CA ALA A 138 -16.90 0.85 5.70
C ALA A 138 -16.05 0.34 4.52
N LEU A 139 -15.58 -0.91 4.55
CA LEU A 139 -14.70 -1.42 3.50
C LEU A 139 -15.45 -1.89 2.25
N ARG A 140 -16.50 -2.70 2.41
CA ARG A 140 -17.17 -3.34 1.26
C ARG A 140 -18.06 -2.40 0.46
N VAL A 141 -18.75 -1.50 1.15
CA VAL A 141 -19.75 -0.61 0.53
C VAL A 141 -19.51 0.85 0.87
N SER A 142 -18.32 1.18 1.38
CA SER A 142 -17.89 2.56 1.60
C SER A 142 -18.82 3.39 2.48
N ASP A 143 -19.53 2.76 3.43
CA ASP A 143 -20.50 3.44 4.31
C ASP A 143 -19.81 4.54 5.15
N ASN A 144 -20.31 5.77 5.03
CA ASN A 144 -19.66 6.95 5.60
C ASN A 144 -19.89 7.07 7.10
N THR A 145 -21.08 6.73 7.60
CA THR A 145 -21.30 6.68 9.05
C THR A 145 -20.44 5.59 9.67
N ALA A 146 -20.29 4.44 9.01
CA ALA A 146 -19.40 3.39 9.48
C ALA A 146 -17.97 3.90 9.64
N GLN A 147 -17.45 4.64 8.67
CA GLN A 147 -16.14 5.30 8.79
C GLN A 147 -16.07 6.26 9.98
N ASN A 148 -17.08 7.10 10.18
CA ASN A 148 -17.11 8.03 11.32
C ASN A 148 -17.14 7.29 12.66
N LEU A 149 -17.84 6.16 12.75
CA LEU A 149 -17.84 5.31 13.94
C LEU A 149 -16.47 4.69 14.20
N LEU A 150 -15.77 4.21 13.17
CA LEU A 150 -14.40 3.69 13.30
C LEU A 150 -13.41 4.79 13.71
N LEU A 151 -13.53 6.00 13.15
CA LEU A 151 -12.72 7.14 13.57
C LEU A 151 -12.97 7.48 15.05
N ARG A 152 -14.22 7.46 15.52
CA ARG A 152 -14.53 7.69 16.94
C ARG A 152 -13.90 6.64 17.86
N GLU A 153 -13.88 5.36 17.46
CA GLU A 153 -13.18 4.28 18.17
C GLU A 153 -11.66 4.59 18.31
N LEU A 154 -11.08 5.32 17.36
CA LEU A 154 -9.67 5.73 17.41
C LEU A 154 -9.42 7.04 18.18
N GLY A 155 -10.47 7.75 18.59
CA GLY A 155 -10.38 9.11 19.15
C GLY A 155 -10.38 10.23 18.10
N GLY A 156 -11.02 9.98 16.96
CA GLY A 156 -11.20 10.91 15.84
C GLY A 156 -10.10 10.89 14.78
N PRO A 157 -10.13 11.84 13.83
CA PRO A 157 -9.12 12.00 12.77
C PRO A 157 -7.68 12.00 13.30
N GLU A 158 -7.43 12.72 14.40
CA GLU A 158 -6.13 12.74 15.08
C GLU A 158 -5.69 11.35 15.57
N GLY A 159 -6.65 10.52 15.98
CA GLY A 159 -6.43 9.13 16.38
C GLY A 159 -5.87 8.29 15.26
N LEU A 160 -6.46 8.39 14.07
CA LEU A 160 -5.94 7.74 12.86
C LEU A 160 -4.60 8.35 12.42
N GLN A 161 -4.46 9.67 12.51
CA GLN A 161 -3.21 10.35 12.20
C GLN A 161 -2.03 9.79 13.02
N ARG A 162 -2.23 9.55 14.32
CA ARG A 162 -1.23 8.93 15.20
C ARG A 162 -0.92 7.49 14.78
N GLU A 163 -1.93 6.70 14.45
CA GLU A 163 -1.76 5.32 14.00
C GLU A 163 -0.94 5.24 12.71
N LEU A 164 -1.16 6.15 11.76
CA LEU A 164 -0.34 6.27 10.56
C LEU A 164 1.11 6.65 10.89
N ARG A 165 1.35 7.57 11.85
CA ARG A 165 2.72 7.90 12.30
C ARG A 165 3.43 6.69 12.91
N GLU A 166 2.72 5.83 13.65
CA GLU A 166 3.30 4.59 14.18
C GLU A 166 3.67 3.58 13.08
N LEU A 167 3.00 3.62 11.93
CA LEU A 167 3.37 2.84 10.74
C LEU A 167 4.54 3.47 9.96
N GLY A 168 5.06 4.63 10.40
CA GLY A 168 6.15 5.34 9.73
C GLY A 168 5.69 6.31 8.63
N ASP A 169 4.39 6.45 8.39
CA ASP A 169 3.84 7.44 7.46
C ASP A 169 4.01 8.83 8.06
N THR A 170 4.84 9.68 7.46
CA THR A 170 5.02 11.10 7.85
C THR A 170 4.39 12.07 6.86
N THR A 171 3.63 11.56 5.89
CA THR A 171 3.15 12.29 4.71
C THR A 171 1.65 12.54 4.74
N SER A 172 0.84 11.55 5.16
CA SER A 172 -0.63 11.68 5.18
C SER A 172 -1.08 12.70 6.23
N HIS A 173 -2.11 13.47 5.89
CA HIS A 173 -2.81 14.42 6.76
C HIS A 173 -4.27 13.96 6.92
N VAL A 174 -4.71 13.68 8.14
CA VAL A 174 -6.08 13.24 8.45
C VAL A 174 -6.70 14.25 9.41
N ASP A 175 -7.71 14.97 8.95
CA ASP A 175 -8.17 16.20 9.61
C ASP A 175 -9.67 16.19 9.89
N ARG A 176 -10.49 15.60 9.00
CA ARG A 176 -11.95 15.69 9.06
C ARG A 176 -12.64 14.33 9.09
N TYR A 177 -13.92 14.37 9.46
CA TYR A 177 -14.85 13.25 9.34
C TYR A 177 -15.49 13.23 7.95
N GLU A 178 -16.23 12.16 7.68
CA GLU A 178 -17.18 12.14 6.56
C GLU A 178 -18.37 13.08 6.87
N PRO A 179 -18.91 13.80 5.87
CA PRO A 179 -18.49 13.79 4.46
C PRO A 179 -17.39 14.82 4.10
N GLU A 180 -17.00 15.72 5.01
CA GLU A 180 -16.16 16.89 4.73
C GLU A 180 -14.74 16.54 4.25
N LEU A 181 -14.22 15.35 4.60
CA LEU A 181 -12.92 14.86 4.12
C LEU A 181 -12.84 14.70 2.59
N ASN A 182 -13.98 14.74 1.88
CA ASN A 182 -14.04 14.60 0.41
C ASN A 182 -14.11 15.94 -0.35
N GLU A 183 -13.92 17.08 0.33
CA GLU A 183 -13.96 18.41 -0.29
C GLU A 183 -12.87 18.62 -1.36
N ALA A 184 -11.69 18.01 -1.18
CA ALA A 184 -10.63 17.92 -2.19
C ALA A 184 -10.19 19.24 -2.86
N GLU A 185 -10.37 20.38 -2.18
CA GLU A 185 -10.02 21.71 -2.70
C GLU A 185 -8.55 21.76 -3.17
N PRO A 186 -8.26 22.20 -4.41
CA PRO A 186 -6.91 22.29 -4.92
C PRO A 186 -5.98 23.14 -4.03
N GLY A 187 -4.93 22.50 -3.52
CA GLY A 187 -3.94 23.15 -2.64
C GLY A 187 -4.25 23.05 -1.15
N ASP A 188 -5.44 22.57 -0.76
CA ASP A 188 -5.70 22.18 0.62
C ASP A 188 -4.94 20.89 0.95
N VAL A 189 -4.22 20.91 2.07
CA VAL A 189 -3.42 19.76 2.53
C VAL A 189 -4.23 18.79 3.38
N ARG A 190 -5.39 19.22 3.89
CA ARG A 190 -6.23 18.41 4.79
C ARG A 190 -6.78 17.19 4.07
N ASP A 191 -6.76 16.05 4.74
CA ASP A 191 -7.28 14.77 4.19
C ASP A 191 -6.58 14.33 2.89
N THR A 192 -5.29 14.66 2.79
CA THR A 192 -4.45 14.29 1.63
C THR A 192 -3.33 13.31 1.98
N SER A 193 -2.92 12.56 0.97
CA SER A 193 -1.70 11.76 1.00
C SER A 193 -1.05 11.74 -0.39
N THR A 194 -0.08 10.86 -0.59
CA THR A 194 0.63 10.62 -1.85
C THR A 194 0.47 9.14 -2.25
N PRO A 195 0.48 8.79 -3.54
CA PRO A 195 0.44 7.41 -4.00
C PRO A 195 1.52 6.55 -3.32
N ARG A 196 2.74 7.09 -3.17
CA ARG A 196 3.84 6.38 -2.51
C ARG A 196 3.55 6.08 -1.05
N ALA A 197 3.05 7.05 -0.28
CA ALA A 197 2.73 6.86 1.13
C ALA A 197 1.57 5.87 1.32
N LEU A 198 0.52 5.98 0.50
CA LEU A 198 -0.62 5.06 0.53
C LEU A 198 -0.20 3.64 0.16
N ALA A 199 0.67 3.47 -0.85
CA ALA A 199 1.20 2.16 -1.24
C ALA A 199 2.05 1.53 -0.13
N ALA A 200 2.91 2.32 0.53
CA ALA A 200 3.71 1.86 1.66
C ALA A 200 2.81 1.38 2.82
N ASN A 201 1.82 2.18 3.20
CA ASN A 201 0.86 1.82 4.25
C ASN A 201 0.07 0.56 3.87
N LEU A 202 -0.40 0.48 2.62
CA LEU A 202 -1.20 -0.65 2.14
C LEU A 202 -0.40 -1.95 2.20
N ARG A 203 0.86 -1.90 1.76
CA ARG A 203 1.79 -3.02 1.88
C ARG A 203 1.91 -3.48 3.33
N GLU A 204 2.14 -2.57 4.27
CA GLU A 204 2.32 -2.92 5.68
C GLU A 204 1.09 -3.57 6.32
N VAL A 205 -0.11 -3.08 6.00
CA VAL A 205 -1.35 -3.59 6.62
C VAL A 205 -1.92 -4.83 5.94
N VAL A 206 -1.68 -5.03 4.64
CA VAL A 206 -2.20 -6.19 3.88
C VAL A 206 -1.19 -7.33 3.80
N LEU A 207 0.10 -7.01 3.61
CA LEU A 207 1.16 -7.99 3.35
C LEU A 207 2.18 -8.08 4.49
N GLY A 208 2.55 -6.93 5.08
CA GLY A 208 3.53 -6.81 6.16
C GLY A 208 2.98 -7.14 7.55
N ASP A 209 3.74 -6.82 8.59
CA ASP A 209 3.50 -7.29 9.96
C ASP A 209 2.82 -6.26 10.87
N ALA A 210 2.21 -5.22 10.30
CA ALA A 210 1.44 -4.23 11.06
C ALA A 210 0.21 -4.84 11.76
N LEU A 211 -0.30 -5.96 11.25
CA LEU A 211 -1.40 -6.73 11.84
C LEU A 211 -0.98 -8.17 12.11
N ALA A 212 -1.41 -8.69 13.27
CA ALA A 212 -1.36 -10.11 13.56
C ALA A 212 -2.18 -10.91 12.52
N PRO A 213 -1.79 -12.16 12.18
CA PRO A 213 -2.33 -12.89 11.03
C PRO A 213 -3.85 -12.99 10.96
N GLU A 214 -4.50 -13.25 12.10
CA GLU A 214 -5.96 -13.37 12.23
C GLU A 214 -6.68 -12.04 11.97
N LYS A 215 -6.10 -10.92 12.40
CA LYS A 215 -6.61 -9.57 12.13
C LYS A 215 -6.39 -9.15 10.69
N ARG A 216 -5.21 -9.49 10.13
CA ARG A 216 -4.90 -9.28 8.72
C ARG A 216 -5.90 -10.01 7.83
N LYS A 217 -6.25 -11.26 8.17
CA LYS A 217 -7.29 -12.03 7.48
C LYS A 217 -8.66 -11.34 7.48
N ILE A 218 -9.03 -10.66 8.56
CA ILE A 218 -10.29 -9.90 8.64
C ILE A 218 -10.25 -8.70 7.69
N LEU A 219 -9.17 -7.91 7.69
CA LEU A 219 -8.99 -6.78 6.78
C LEU A 219 -9.07 -7.23 5.32
N ARG A 220 -8.26 -8.22 4.95
CA ARG A 220 -8.18 -8.79 3.60
C ARG A 220 -9.51 -9.34 3.13
N GLY A 221 -10.21 -10.10 3.99
CA GLY A 221 -11.54 -10.63 3.68
C GLY A 221 -12.60 -9.56 3.43
N ALA A 222 -12.45 -8.38 4.03
CA ALA A 222 -13.34 -7.25 3.78
C ALA A 222 -12.97 -6.49 2.49
N MET A 223 -11.69 -6.42 2.13
CA MET A 223 -11.18 -5.77 0.92
C MET A 223 -11.26 -6.66 -0.34
N ARG A 224 -11.46 -7.97 -0.21
CA ARG A 224 -11.53 -8.86 -1.37
C ARG A 224 -12.79 -8.62 -2.20
N ASN A 225 -12.62 -8.30 -3.48
CA ASN A 225 -13.67 -8.08 -4.49
C ASN A 225 -14.90 -7.33 -3.91
N PRO A 226 -14.76 -6.07 -3.49
CA PRO A 226 -15.88 -5.26 -3.06
C PRO A 226 -16.72 -4.84 -4.28
N PRO A 227 -18.06 -4.80 -4.16
CA PRO A 227 -18.96 -4.58 -5.31
C PRO A 227 -18.87 -3.19 -5.96
N LEU A 228 -18.08 -2.26 -5.40
CA LEU A 228 -18.00 -0.87 -5.86
C LEU A 228 -16.75 -0.57 -6.71
N THR A 229 -15.95 -1.58 -7.03
CA THR A 229 -14.62 -1.38 -7.64
C THR A 229 -14.41 -2.14 -8.94
N GLU A 230 -15.42 -2.85 -9.43
CA GLU A 230 -15.34 -3.68 -10.65
C GLU A 230 -14.84 -2.90 -11.87
N GLU A 231 -15.24 -1.62 -12.01
CA GLU A 231 -14.88 -0.73 -13.12
C GLU A 231 -13.54 0.02 -12.93
N LEU A 232 -12.84 -0.19 -11.82
CA LEU A 232 -11.62 0.54 -11.46
C LEU A 232 -10.36 -0.27 -11.81
N VAL A 233 -9.46 -0.52 -10.84
CA VAL A 233 -8.24 -1.30 -11.09
C VAL A 233 -8.59 -2.70 -11.62
N GLN A 234 -9.68 -3.29 -11.13
CA GLN A 234 -10.14 -4.61 -11.55
C GLN A 234 -10.40 -4.70 -13.07
N ALA A 235 -11.00 -3.68 -13.69
CA ALA A 235 -11.23 -3.64 -15.14
C ALA A 235 -9.95 -3.45 -15.98
N GLY A 236 -8.85 -3.03 -15.35
CA GLY A 236 -7.53 -2.91 -15.95
C GLY A 236 -6.66 -4.17 -15.84
N MET A 237 -7.07 -5.15 -15.04
CA MET A 237 -6.25 -6.29 -14.65
C MET A 237 -6.35 -7.46 -15.65
N PRO A 238 -5.29 -8.26 -15.85
CA PRO A 238 -5.37 -9.50 -16.60
C PRO A 238 -6.37 -10.50 -16.01
N GLU A 239 -6.95 -11.34 -16.85
CA GLU A 239 -7.88 -12.38 -16.42
C GLU A 239 -7.22 -13.38 -15.44
N GLY A 240 -7.99 -13.82 -14.44
CA GLY A 240 -7.56 -14.84 -13.48
C GLY A 240 -6.74 -14.31 -12.29
N TRP A 241 -6.41 -13.02 -12.27
CA TRP A 241 -5.82 -12.38 -11.09
C TRP A 241 -6.89 -12.11 -10.03
N GLU A 242 -6.49 -12.15 -8.75
CA GLU A 242 -7.35 -11.73 -7.64
C GLU A 242 -6.98 -10.34 -7.14
N ILE A 243 -7.94 -9.64 -6.52
CA ILE A 243 -7.75 -8.27 -6.04
C ILE A 243 -8.32 -8.09 -4.62
N GLU A 244 -7.58 -7.32 -3.82
CA GLU A 244 -8.02 -6.74 -2.55
C GLU A 244 -7.85 -5.23 -2.61
N ASP A 245 -8.94 -4.48 -2.68
CA ASP A 245 -8.91 -3.05 -3.01
C ASP A 245 -9.92 -2.19 -2.24
N LYS A 246 -9.78 -0.87 -2.40
CA LYS A 246 -10.68 0.12 -1.84
C LYS A 246 -10.69 1.39 -2.69
N SER A 247 -11.87 1.69 -3.24
CA SER A 247 -12.11 2.93 -3.97
C SER A 247 -12.22 4.17 -3.08
N GLY A 248 -11.99 5.33 -3.69
CA GLY A 248 -12.30 6.66 -3.18
C GLY A 248 -12.95 7.54 -4.23
N ALA A 249 -13.93 8.34 -3.84
CA ALA A 249 -14.52 9.38 -4.68
C ALA A 249 -14.79 10.65 -3.86
N GLY A 250 -14.67 11.82 -4.49
CA GLY A 250 -14.92 13.11 -3.87
C GLY A 250 -15.15 14.21 -4.90
N LYS A 251 -15.16 15.47 -4.43
CA LYS A 251 -15.25 16.65 -5.31
C LYS A 251 -14.05 16.71 -6.27
N TYR A 252 -14.11 17.63 -7.25
CA TYR A 252 -13.05 17.83 -8.23
C TYR A 252 -12.77 16.57 -9.04
N ALA A 253 -13.80 15.80 -9.37
CA ALA A 253 -13.68 14.49 -10.01
C ALA A 253 -12.61 13.59 -9.34
N THR A 254 -12.44 13.69 -8.02
CA THR A 254 -11.46 12.85 -7.33
C THR A 254 -11.92 11.41 -7.43
N ARG A 255 -11.11 10.53 -8.03
CA ARG A 255 -11.44 9.11 -8.20
C ARG A 255 -10.19 8.27 -8.04
N ASN A 256 -10.19 7.47 -7.00
CA ASN A 256 -9.01 6.78 -6.50
C ASN A 256 -9.31 5.30 -6.34
N ASP A 257 -8.25 4.49 -6.41
CA ASP A 257 -8.30 3.10 -6.01
C ASP A 257 -6.93 2.67 -5.47
N ILE A 258 -6.94 1.89 -4.39
CA ILE A 258 -5.73 1.30 -3.80
C ILE A 258 -5.93 -0.21 -3.74
N ALA A 259 -4.98 -0.96 -4.25
CA ALA A 259 -5.15 -2.39 -4.48
C ALA A 259 -3.89 -3.20 -4.15
N VAL A 260 -4.11 -4.42 -3.67
CA VAL A 260 -3.14 -5.50 -3.72
C VAL A 260 -3.64 -6.55 -4.70
N LEU A 261 -2.85 -6.80 -5.72
CA LEU A 261 -3.16 -7.69 -6.84
C LEU A 261 -2.39 -8.99 -6.66
N TYR A 262 -3.03 -10.11 -6.98
CA TYR A 262 -2.49 -11.45 -6.83
C TYR A 262 -2.48 -12.14 -8.20
N PRO A 263 -1.39 -12.03 -8.97
CA PRO A 263 -1.20 -12.81 -10.19
C PRO A 263 -1.07 -14.30 -9.86
N PRO A 264 -1.46 -15.20 -10.78
CA PRO A 264 -1.17 -16.62 -10.63
C PRO A 264 0.35 -16.85 -10.62
N GLU A 265 0.82 -17.64 -9.66
CA GLU A 265 2.23 -18.09 -9.57
C GLU A 265 3.29 -16.98 -9.44
N ARG A 266 2.90 -15.74 -9.09
CA ARG A 266 3.81 -14.63 -8.79
C ARG A 266 3.51 -14.03 -7.42
N ASP A 267 4.48 -13.28 -6.90
CA ASP A 267 4.29 -12.49 -5.69
C ASP A 267 3.27 -11.35 -5.92
N PRO A 268 2.61 -10.85 -4.86
CA PRO A 268 1.62 -9.79 -4.99
C PRO A 268 2.21 -8.48 -5.53
N ILE A 269 1.35 -7.67 -6.14
CA ILE A 269 1.67 -6.31 -6.60
C ILE A 269 0.84 -5.33 -5.78
N VAL A 270 1.47 -4.30 -5.21
CA VAL A 270 0.77 -3.17 -4.57
C VAL A 270 0.62 -2.07 -5.60
N LEU A 271 -0.60 -1.58 -5.83
CA LEU A 271 -0.91 -0.54 -6.81
C LEU A 271 -1.79 0.54 -6.17
N VAL A 272 -1.42 1.80 -6.37
CA VAL A 272 -2.23 2.97 -6.00
C VAL A 272 -2.41 3.84 -7.23
N VAL A 273 -3.67 4.14 -7.54
CA VAL A 273 -4.08 5.06 -8.61
C VAL A 273 -4.92 6.18 -8.00
N MET A 274 -4.48 7.42 -8.20
CA MET A 274 -5.13 8.62 -7.68
C MET A 274 -5.44 9.56 -8.84
N THR A 275 -6.67 10.07 -8.93
CA THR A 275 -7.05 10.99 -10.02
C THR A 275 -7.84 12.18 -9.49
N SER A 276 -7.78 13.31 -10.20
CA SER A 276 -8.59 14.50 -9.92
C SER A 276 -8.64 15.41 -11.15
N LYS A 277 -9.60 16.32 -11.19
CA LYS A 277 -9.72 17.43 -12.15
C LYS A 277 -9.59 18.77 -11.41
N SER A 278 -9.63 19.86 -12.16
CA SER A 278 -9.50 21.22 -11.61
C SER A 278 -10.84 21.91 -11.33
N ASP A 279 -11.92 21.46 -11.97
CA ASP A 279 -13.27 21.97 -11.79
C ASP A 279 -13.99 21.15 -10.70
N GLU A 280 -14.58 21.84 -9.72
CA GLU A 280 -15.19 21.26 -8.51
C GLU A 280 -16.32 20.28 -8.86
N ASP A 281 -17.14 20.66 -9.84
CA ASP A 281 -18.34 19.92 -10.26
C ASP A 281 -18.04 18.93 -11.40
N ALA A 282 -16.77 18.76 -11.78
CA ALA A 282 -16.42 17.82 -12.83
C ALA A 282 -16.74 16.39 -12.44
N GLU A 283 -17.24 15.63 -13.40
CA GLU A 283 -17.44 14.19 -13.25
C GLU A 283 -16.12 13.44 -13.49
N TYR A 284 -15.89 12.40 -12.68
CA TYR A 284 -14.81 11.44 -12.91
C TYR A 284 -15.20 10.41 -13.97
N ASP A 285 -14.20 9.69 -14.48
CA ASP A 285 -14.38 8.58 -15.40
C ASP A 285 -13.59 7.37 -14.88
N ASP A 286 -14.30 6.29 -14.54
CA ASP A 286 -13.71 5.07 -13.99
C ASP A 286 -12.70 4.44 -14.96
N ALA A 287 -12.90 4.64 -16.27
CA ALA A 287 -11.98 4.14 -17.29
C ALA A 287 -10.57 4.72 -17.15
N LEU A 288 -10.39 5.93 -16.61
CA LEU A 288 -9.05 6.46 -16.35
C LEU A 288 -8.29 5.59 -15.33
N VAL A 289 -8.97 5.13 -14.28
CA VAL A 289 -8.36 4.28 -13.25
C VAL A 289 -8.03 2.91 -13.84
N ALA A 290 -8.96 2.31 -14.58
CA ALA A 290 -8.76 1.02 -15.24
C ALA A 290 -7.62 1.06 -16.28
N GLU A 291 -7.57 2.10 -17.11
CA GLU A 291 -6.52 2.24 -18.13
C GLU A 291 -5.15 2.56 -17.52
N ALA A 292 -5.11 3.33 -16.42
CA ALA A 292 -3.88 3.54 -15.66
C ALA A 292 -3.37 2.23 -15.03
N ALA A 293 -4.27 1.40 -14.48
CA ALA A 293 -3.91 0.09 -13.96
C ALA A 293 -3.33 -0.80 -15.05
N ARG A 294 -4.02 -0.96 -16.20
CA ARG A 294 -3.53 -1.75 -17.33
C ARG A 294 -2.16 -1.29 -17.81
N THR A 295 -2.01 0.02 -18.03
CA THR A 295 -0.74 0.64 -18.45
C THR A 295 0.39 0.36 -17.46
N THR A 296 0.09 0.34 -16.16
CA THR A 296 1.07 0.05 -15.11
C THR A 296 1.47 -1.41 -15.09
N LEU A 297 0.51 -2.33 -15.26
CA LEU A 297 0.76 -3.76 -15.27
C LEU A 297 1.57 -4.17 -16.50
N ASP A 298 1.28 -3.62 -17.68
CA ASP A 298 2.08 -3.81 -18.92
C ASP A 298 3.54 -3.32 -18.80
N MET A 299 3.86 -2.54 -17.76
CA MET A 299 5.21 -2.09 -17.45
C MET A 299 5.94 -2.99 -16.45
N LEU A 300 5.21 -3.80 -15.66
CA LEU A 300 5.74 -4.75 -14.67
C LEU A 300 5.88 -6.19 -15.23
N GLU A 301 5.48 -6.39 -16.48
CA GLU A 301 5.64 -7.63 -17.25
C GLU A 301 7.00 -7.74 -17.97
#